data_AF-A0A6N2DUK2-F1
#
_entry.id   AF-A0A6N2DUK2-F1
#
_cell.length_a   1.000
_cell.length_b   1.000
_cell.length_c   1.000
_cell.angle_alpha   90.00
_cell.angle_beta   90.00
_cell.angle_gamma   90.00
#
_symmetry.space_group_name_H-M   'P 1'
#
loop_
_entity.id
_entity.type
_entity.pdbx_description
1 polymer ?
#
loop_
_entity_poly.entity_id
_entity_poly.type
_entity_poly.pdbx_seq_one_letter_code
_entity_poly.pdbx_strand_id
1 'polypeptide(L)'
;MSLAVSTERRMLAENEFDMVARTHYPEISALSREELVETARVLRAYRDKARDTARQQRREMRGKASARGATPARDNTGTTIKKQIFAQALKRVNRELARFQQAERQESQADIARRALALKRANRARHHPGAGRSGDAGMRSVPNEKRTVQVDPREVGRVSQFVKQGQARRDGG
;
A
#
# COMPACT_ATOMS: atom_id res chain seq x y z
N MET A 1 -2.32 18.85 -2.25
CA MET A 1 -1.79 20.06 -2.91
C MET A 1 -0.31 19.81 -3.21
N SER A 2 0.09 19.75 -4.48
CA SER A 2 1.52 19.81 -4.83
C SER A 2 1.93 21.28 -4.98
N LEU A 3 3.13 21.63 -4.50
CA LEU A 3 3.68 22.97 -4.72
C LEU A 3 4.34 23.03 -6.11
N ALA A 4 4.33 24.19 -6.75
CA ALA A 4 5.02 24.39 -8.01
C ALA A 4 6.54 24.35 -7.81
N VAL A 5 7.29 23.85 -8.81
CA VAL A 5 8.77 23.77 -8.77
C VAL A 5 9.41 25.14 -8.59
N SER A 6 8.79 26.21 -9.13
CA SER A 6 9.23 27.59 -8.91
C SER A 6 9.20 27.99 -7.42
N THR A 7 8.15 27.57 -6.70
CA THR A 7 8.03 27.77 -5.25
C THR A 7 9.07 26.95 -4.51
N GLU A 8 9.34 25.72 -4.93
CA GLU A 8 10.38 24.87 -4.34
C GLU A 8 11.77 25.54 -4.45
N ARG A 9 12.13 26.02 -5.65
CA ARG A 9 13.42 26.71 -5.90
C ARG A 9 13.57 28.00 -5.09
N ARG A 10 12.47 28.75 -4.89
CA ARG A 10 12.49 29.97 -4.07
C ARG A 10 12.67 29.67 -2.57
N MET A 11 12.09 28.57 -2.10
CA MET A 11 12.01 28.27 -0.67
C MET A 11 13.22 27.50 -0.16
N LEU A 12 13.85 26.67 -0.99
CA LEU A 12 14.93 25.78 -0.60
C LEU A 12 16.31 26.39 -0.86
N ALA A 13 17.30 25.98 -0.07
CA ALA A 13 18.71 26.21 -0.43
C ALA A 13 19.07 25.37 -1.67
N GLU A 14 20.15 25.71 -2.36
CA GLU A 14 20.56 25.03 -3.61
C GLU A 14 20.70 23.51 -3.43
N ASN A 15 21.46 23.08 -2.42
CA ASN A 15 21.63 21.66 -2.09
C ASN A 15 20.32 20.95 -1.69
N GLU A 16 19.41 21.65 -0.99
CA GLU A 16 18.09 21.14 -0.63
C GLU A 16 17.21 20.99 -1.88
N PHE A 17 17.30 21.95 -2.80
CA PHE A 17 16.56 21.96 -4.05
C PHE A 17 17.04 20.84 -4.97
N ASP A 18 18.35 20.66 -5.15
CA ASP A 18 18.90 19.59 -5.99
C ASP A 18 18.45 18.20 -5.52
N MET A 19 18.38 18.00 -4.20
CA MET A 19 17.86 16.76 -3.62
C MET A 19 16.37 16.56 -3.93
N VAL A 20 15.57 17.64 -3.89
CA VAL A 20 14.13 17.58 -4.21
C VAL A 20 13.91 17.43 -5.71
N ALA A 21 14.75 18.06 -6.54
CA ALA A 21 14.71 18.00 -8.00
C ALA A 21 14.79 16.56 -8.50
N ARG A 22 15.75 15.78 -7.97
CA ARG A 22 15.92 14.35 -8.24
C ARG A 22 14.70 13.47 -7.95
N THR A 23 13.76 13.95 -7.12
CA THR A 23 12.52 13.22 -6.80
C THR A 23 11.38 13.48 -7.78
N HIS A 24 11.54 14.42 -8.71
CA HIS A 24 10.53 14.68 -9.73
C HIS A 24 10.62 13.67 -10.86
N TYR A 25 9.49 13.48 -11.54
CA TYR A 25 9.44 12.71 -12.76
C TYR A 25 10.03 13.53 -13.92
N PRO A 26 10.82 12.96 -14.85
CA PRO A 26 11.13 11.53 -14.99
C PRO A 26 12.32 11.01 -14.17
N GLU A 27 13.15 11.91 -13.62
CA GLU A 27 14.45 11.58 -12.98
C GLU A 27 14.34 10.50 -11.90
N ILE A 28 13.31 10.55 -11.07
CA ILE A 28 13.10 9.57 -10.00
C ILE A 28 12.97 8.13 -10.50
N SER A 29 12.55 7.93 -11.75
CA SER A 29 12.38 6.59 -12.33
C SER A 29 13.70 5.94 -12.76
N ALA A 30 14.77 6.73 -12.90
CA ALA A 30 16.11 6.26 -13.21
C ALA A 30 16.91 5.84 -11.97
N LEU A 31 16.42 6.15 -10.77
CA LEU A 31 17.12 5.83 -9.52
C LEU A 31 16.98 4.35 -9.17
N SER A 32 18.09 3.75 -8.74
CA SER A 32 18.13 2.42 -8.14
C SER A 32 17.40 2.38 -6.79
N ARG A 33 17.08 1.17 -6.32
CA ARG A 33 16.44 0.98 -5.01
C ARG A 33 17.31 1.53 -3.89
N GLU A 34 18.62 1.30 -3.95
CA GLU A 34 19.60 1.76 -2.96
C GLU A 34 19.64 3.29 -2.91
N GLU A 35 19.69 3.94 -4.07
CA GLU A 35 19.64 5.41 -4.17
C GLU A 35 18.32 5.98 -3.64
N LEU A 36 17.19 5.33 -3.90
CA LEU A 36 15.89 5.74 -3.35
C LEU A 36 15.86 5.61 -1.82
N VAL A 37 16.46 4.58 -1.24
CA VAL A 37 16.56 4.42 0.22
C VAL A 37 17.40 5.54 0.83
N GLU A 38 18.56 5.84 0.24
CA GLU A 38 19.43 6.92 0.73
C GLU A 38 18.77 8.30 0.56
N THR A 39 18.15 8.55 -0.60
CA THR A 39 17.37 9.76 -0.85
C THR A 39 16.25 9.91 0.18
N ALA A 40 15.54 8.83 0.52
CA ALA A 40 14.51 8.85 1.55
C ALA A 40 15.10 9.17 2.94
N ARG A 41 16.29 8.67 3.26
CA ARG A 41 16.99 8.97 4.53
C ARG A 41 17.32 10.45 4.63
N VAL A 42 17.94 11.03 3.61
CA VAL A 42 18.30 12.46 3.57
C VAL A 42 17.06 13.34 3.67
N LEU A 43 16.00 13.04 2.89
CA LEU A 43 14.75 13.80 2.93
C LEU A 43 14.05 13.75 4.28
N ARG A 44 14.13 12.63 5.01
CA ARG A 44 13.63 12.53 6.39
C ARG A 44 14.38 13.49 7.31
N ALA A 45 15.70 13.52 7.23
CA ALA A 45 16.53 14.43 8.03
C ALA A 45 16.19 15.91 7.76
N TYR A 46 16.06 16.30 6.48
CA TYR A 46 15.66 17.67 6.11
C TYR A 46 14.24 18.03 6.58
N ARG A 47 13.28 17.13 6.38
CA ARG A 47 11.90 17.32 6.85
C ARG A 47 11.84 17.46 8.37
N ASP A 48 12.58 16.63 9.09
CA ASP A 48 12.58 16.59 10.54
C ASP A 48 13.23 17.84 11.13
N LYS A 49 14.36 18.27 10.55
CA LYS A 49 14.98 19.57 10.86
C LYS A 49 14.02 20.73 10.62
N ALA A 50 13.36 20.80 9.46
CA ALA A 50 12.38 21.85 9.16
C ALA A 50 11.19 21.83 10.13
N ARG A 51 10.68 20.64 10.45
CA ARG A 51 9.59 20.45 11.42
C ARG A 51 9.97 20.98 12.80
N ASP A 52 11.16 20.66 13.28
CA ASP A 52 11.59 21.01 14.63
C ASP A 52 11.90 22.51 14.72
N THR A 53 12.52 23.10 13.69
CA THR A 53 12.69 24.55 13.58
C THR A 53 11.33 25.28 13.55
N ALA A 54 10.35 24.79 12.77
CA ALA A 54 9.02 25.41 12.71
C ALA A 54 8.28 25.35 14.05
N ARG A 55 8.46 24.25 14.81
CA ARG A 55 7.93 24.10 16.17
C ARG A 55 8.61 25.04 17.15
N GLN A 56 9.93 25.15 17.09
CA GLN A 56 10.69 26.07 17.94
C GLN A 56 10.26 27.52 17.69
N GLN A 57 10.25 27.98 16.43
CA GLN A 57 9.79 29.32 16.06
C GLN A 57 8.35 29.58 16.54
N ARG A 58 7.47 28.56 16.47
CA ARG A 58 6.10 28.67 17.01
C ARG A 58 6.06 28.86 18.51
N ARG A 59 6.97 28.22 19.26
CA ARG A 59 7.04 28.39 20.71
C ARG A 59 7.65 29.73 21.10
N GLU A 60 8.66 30.20 20.37
CA GLU A 60 9.24 31.54 20.54
C GLU A 60 8.20 32.65 20.32
N MET A 61 7.44 32.59 19.22
CA MET A 61 6.32 33.51 18.95
C MET A 61 5.27 33.55 20.07
N ARG A 62 5.13 32.45 20.81
CA ARG A 62 4.18 32.33 21.94
C ARG A 62 4.81 32.69 23.29
N GLY A 63 6.08 33.10 23.33
CA GLY A 63 6.83 33.30 24.57
C GLY A 63 7.07 32.02 25.39
N LYS A 64 6.88 30.84 24.78
CA LYS A 64 7.01 29.53 25.44
C LYS A 64 8.39 28.88 25.28
N ALA A 65 9.29 29.54 24.57
CA ALA A 65 10.68 29.12 24.41
C ALA A 65 11.57 30.35 24.30
N SER A 66 12.81 30.23 24.77
CA SER A 66 13.83 31.26 24.56
C SER A 66 14.13 31.43 23.07
N ALA A 67 14.40 32.66 22.66
CA ALA A 67 14.85 32.95 21.31
C ALA A 67 16.16 32.22 21.04
N ARG A 68 16.24 31.53 19.89
CA ARG A 68 17.50 30.92 19.45
C ARG A 68 18.48 31.96 18.87
N GLY A 69 17.98 33.11 18.43
CA GLY A 69 18.75 34.25 17.96
C GLY A 69 18.61 35.47 18.87
N ALA A 70 19.11 36.62 18.42
CA ALA A 70 19.03 37.88 19.18
C ALA A 70 17.60 38.34 19.47
N THR A 71 16.64 37.96 18.62
CA THR A 71 15.20 38.22 18.82
C THR A 71 14.37 36.97 18.58
N PRO A 72 13.21 36.82 19.25
CA PRO A 72 12.28 35.72 18.98
C PRO A 72 11.82 35.72 17.52
N ALA A 73 11.58 34.53 16.97
CA ALA A 73 10.96 34.41 15.66
C ALA A 73 9.62 35.18 15.59
N ARG A 74 9.38 35.89 14.48
CA ARG A 74 8.13 36.63 14.21
C ARG A 74 7.16 35.89 13.27
N ASP A 75 7.67 34.93 12.50
CA ASP A 75 6.91 34.09 11.58
C ASP A 75 7.57 32.71 11.46
N ASN A 76 6.79 31.68 11.10
CA ASN A 76 7.26 30.33 10.78
C ASN A 76 6.70 29.77 9.46
N THR A 77 6.09 30.61 8.62
CA THR A 77 5.43 30.21 7.37
C THR A 77 6.43 29.58 6.41
N GLY A 78 7.58 30.21 6.16
CA GLY A 78 8.62 29.68 5.28
C GLY A 78 9.14 28.30 5.71
N THR A 79 9.41 28.11 7.00
CA THR A 79 9.86 26.83 7.55
C THR A 79 8.77 25.75 7.44
N THR A 80 7.51 26.15 7.58
CA THR A 80 6.36 25.25 7.40
C THR A 80 6.23 24.80 5.94
N ILE A 81 6.45 25.72 4.98
CA ILE A 81 6.48 25.41 3.55
C ILE A 81 7.65 24.47 3.24
N LYS A 82 8.87 24.73 3.73
CA LYS A 82 10.02 23.81 3.58
C LYS A 82 9.67 22.39 4.03
N LYS A 83 9.09 22.25 5.23
CA LYS A 83 8.63 20.95 5.74
C LYS A 83 7.64 20.28 4.78
N GLN A 84 6.68 21.03 4.23
CA GLN A 84 5.71 20.50 3.27
C GLN A 84 6.39 20.02 1.97
N ILE A 85 7.36 20.78 1.44
CA ILE A 85 8.11 20.39 0.24
C ILE A 85 8.85 19.06 0.48
N PHE A 86 9.60 18.95 1.58
CA PHE A 86 10.32 17.71 1.90
C PHE A 86 9.38 16.52 2.15
N ALA A 87 8.21 16.76 2.75
CA ALA A 87 7.20 15.71 2.92
C ALA A 87 6.63 15.23 1.58
N GLN A 88 6.45 16.11 0.61
CA GLN A 88 6.00 15.76 -0.74
C GLN A 88 7.07 14.99 -1.51
N ALA A 89 8.32 15.44 -1.46
CA ALA A 89 9.46 14.72 -2.05
C ALA A 89 9.58 13.30 -1.48
N LEU A 90 9.50 13.16 -0.15
CA LEU A 90 9.51 11.86 0.52
C LEU A 90 8.33 10.96 0.10
N LYS A 91 7.15 11.55 -0.14
CA LYS A 91 5.99 10.79 -0.65
C LYS A 91 6.25 10.22 -2.05
N ARG A 92 6.92 10.97 -2.94
CA ARG A 92 7.31 10.49 -4.28
C ARG A 92 8.29 9.32 -4.17
N VAL A 93 9.34 9.47 -3.38
CA VAL A 93 10.35 8.42 -3.15
C VAL A 93 9.75 7.16 -2.54
N ASN A 94 8.90 7.29 -1.52
CA ASN A 94 8.23 6.13 -0.93
C ASN A 94 7.30 5.40 -1.92
N ARG A 95 6.73 6.11 -2.89
CA ARG A 95 5.90 5.50 -3.94
C ARG A 95 6.75 4.64 -4.88
N GLU A 96 7.92 5.11 -5.31
CA GLU A 96 8.83 4.29 -6.13
C GLU A 96 9.39 3.11 -5.34
N LEU A 97 9.76 3.29 -4.06
CA LEU A 97 10.14 2.16 -3.20
C LEU A 97 9.03 1.12 -3.06
N ALA A 98 7.77 1.55 -2.92
CA ALA A 98 6.63 0.65 -2.88
C ALA A 98 6.43 -0.08 -4.22
N ARG A 99 6.74 0.57 -5.35
CA ARG A 99 6.72 -0.06 -6.68
C ARG A 99 7.77 -1.18 -6.78
N PHE A 100 9.00 -0.94 -6.30
CA PHE A 100 10.02 -2.00 -6.21
C PHE A 100 9.56 -3.17 -5.33
N GLN A 101 9.02 -2.88 -4.14
CA GLN A 101 8.51 -3.93 -3.24
C GLN A 101 7.35 -4.72 -3.86
N GLN A 102 6.47 -4.07 -4.62
CA GLN A 102 5.39 -4.76 -5.33
C GLN A 102 5.94 -5.65 -6.45
N ALA A 103 6.95 -5.19 -7.19
CA ALA A 103 7.61 -5.98 -8.22
C ALA A 103 8.33 -7.21 -7.62
N GLU A 104 8.97 -7.07 -6.45
CA GLU A 104 9.61 -8.18 -5.72
C GLU A 104 8.57 -9.18 -5.17
N ARG A 105 7.41 -8.71 -4.72
CA ARG A 105 6.37 -9.55 -4.08
C ARG A 105 5.46 -10.25 -5.07
N GLN A 106 5.24 -9.68 -6.24
CA GLN A 106 4.40 -10.32 -7.25
C GLN A 106 5.21 -11.47 -7.87
N GLU A 107 4.94 -12.70 -7.40
CA GLU A 107 5.13 -13.87 -8.25
C GLU A 107 4.47 -13.58 -9.59
N SER A 108 5.20 -13.82 -10.69
CA SER A 108 4.64 -13.56 -12.00
C SER A 108 3.36 -14.39 -12.17
N GLN A 109 2.40 -13.91 -12.97
CA GLN A 109 1.19 -14.70 -13.28
C GLN A 109 1.57 -16.11 -13.81
N ALA A 110 2.72 -16.23 -14.47
CA ALA A 110 3.28 -17.51 -14.88
C ALA A 110 3.69 -18.40 -13.69
N ASP A 111 4.30 -17.85 -12.64
CA ASP A 111 4.67 -18.59 -11.43
C ASP A 111 3.44 -19.08 -10.66
N ILE A 112 2.43 -18.22 -10.53
CA ILE A 112 1.14 -18.58 -9.93
C ILE A 112 0.47 -19.71 -10.72
N ALA A 113 0.45 -19.61 -12.06
CA ALA A 113 -0.11 -20.64 -12.93
C ALA A 113 0.65 -21.98 -12.84
N ARG A 114 1.98 -21.94 -12.80
CA ARG A 114 2.81 -23.14 -12.61
C ARG A 114 2.55 -23.81 -11.26
N ARG A 115 2.44 -23.02 -10.18
CA ARG A 115 2.11 -23.54 -8.84
C ARG A 115 0.71 -24.16 -8.81
N ALA A 116 -0.29 -23.50 -9.40
CA ALA A 116 -1.65 -24.04 -9.51
C ALA A 116 -1.69 -25.35 -10.31
N LEU A 117 -0.93 -25.43 -11.42
CA LEU A 117 -0.78 -26.65 -12.20
C LEU A 117 -0.13 -27.78 -11.38
N ALA A 118 0.93 -27.47 -10.63
CA ALA A 118 1.60 -28.43 -9.76
C ALA A 118 0.66 -28.97 -8.68
N LEU A 119 -0.13 -28.12 -8.03
CA LEU A 119 -1.15 -28.52 -7.06
C LEU A 119 -2.23 -29.40 -7.71
N LYS A 120 -2.69 -29.07 -8.92
CA LYS A 120 -3.66 -29.89 -9.65
C LYS A 120 -3.10 -31.26 -9.98
N ARG A 121 -1.83 -31.34 -10.42
CA ARG A 121 -1.14 -32.61 -10.70
C ARG A 121 -0.95 -33.45 -9.43
N ALA A 122 -0.51 -32.84 -8.34
CA ALA A 122 -0.34 -33.51 -7.05
C ALA A 122 -1.67 -34.05 -6.50
N ASN A 123 -2.76 -33.30 -6.64
CA ASN A 123 -4.08 -33.73 -6.19
C ASN A 123 -4.76 -34.74 -7.13
N ARG A 124 -4.31 -34.87 -8.38
CA ARG A 124 -4.84 -35.87 -9.33
C ARG A 124 -4.63 -37.30 -8.84
N ALA A 125 -3.59 -37.52 -8.04
CA ALA A 125 -3.22 -38.83 -7.49
C ALA A 125 -3.78 -39.10 -6.09
N ARG A 126 -4.68 -38.25 -5.54
CA ARG A 126 -5.39 -38.62 -4.30
C ARG A 126 -6.23 -39.85 -4.59
N HIS A 127 -5.69 -40.98 -4.17
CA HIS A 127 -6.30 -42.29 -4.18
C HIS A 127 -7.56 -42.15 -3.33
N HIS A 128 -8.70 -42.06 -4.00
CA HIS A 128 -9.95 -42.41 -3.38
C HIS A 128 -9.77 -43.89 -3.02
N PRO A 129 -10.11 -44.32 -1.80
CA PRO A 129 -10.05 -45.74 -1.49
C PRO A 129 -10.83 -46.45 -2.60
N GLY A 130 -10.18 -47.42 -3.25
CA GLY A 130 -10.86 -48.24 -4.23
C GLY A 130 -12.12 -48.79 -3.57
N ALA A 131 -13.22 -48.88 -4.32
CA ALA A 131 -14.40 -49.56 -3.81
C ALA A 131 -13.94 -50.94 -3.34
N GLY A 132 -13.92 -51.17 -2.02
CA GLY A 132 -13.52 -52.46 -1.47
C GLY A 132 -14.48 -53.55 -1.96
N ARG A 133 -14.34 -54.77 -1.45
CA ARG A 133 -15.38 -55.79 -1.69
C ARG A 133 -16.70 -55.30 -1.09
N SER A 134 -17.62 -54.83 -1.93
CA SER A 134 -19.03 -54.70 -1.60
C SER A 134 -19.71 -56.03 -1.90
N GLY A 135 -20.46 -56.58 -0.94
CA GLY A 135 -21.11 -57.90 -1.05
C GLY A 135 -22.17 -57.98 -2.15
N ASP A 136 -22.67 -56.84 -2.62
CA ASP A 136 -23.77 -56.73 -3.58
C ASP A 136 -23.42 -55.72 -4.67
N ALA A 137 -24.08 -55.82 -5.83
CA ALA A 137 -24.06 -54.77 -6.85
C ALA A 137 -24.52 -53.46 -6.19
N GLY A 138 -23.55 -52.57 -5.91
CA GLY A 138 -23.76 -51.43 -5.03
C GLY A 138 -24.91 -50.51 -5.44
N MET A 139 -25.17 -49.51 -4.60
CA MET A 139 -26.23 -48.53 -4.78
C MET A 139 -26.18 -47.91 -6.19
N ARG A 140 -27.21 -48.13 -7.02
CA ARG A 140 -27.30 -47.53 -8.36
C ARG A 140 -27.36 -46.02 -8.22
N SER A 141 -26.54 -45.32 -9.01
CA SER A 141 -26.58 -43.86 -9.08
C SER A 141 -27.96 -43.42 -9.55
N VAL A 142 -28.76 -42.84 -8.67
CA VAL A 142 -30.02 -42.18 -9.04
C VAL A 142 -29.63 -40.81 -9.61
N PRO A 143 -29.81 -40.56 -10.92
CA PRO A 143 -29.57 -39.23 -11.46
C PRO A 143 -30.52 -38.26 -10.77
N ASN A 144 -29.97 -37.18 -10.19
CA ASN A 144 -30.78 -36.12 -9.64
C ASN A 144 -31.32 -35.27 -10.80
N GLU A 145 -32.52 -35.59 -11.28
CA GLU A 145 -33.21 -34.86 -12.37
C GLU A 145 -33.63 -33.43 -11.98
N LYS A 146 -33.38 -33.01 -10.73
CA LYS A 146 -33.66 -31.64 -10.30
C LYS A 146 -32.77 -30.68 -11.09
N ARG A 147 -33.43 -29.89 -11.94
CA ARG A 147 -32.86 -28.74 -12.65
C ARG A 147 -32.05 -27.91 -11.64
N THR A 148 -30.73 -27.80 -11.84
CA THR A 148 -29.92 -26.84 -11.09
C THR A 148 -30.52 -25.46 -11.31
N VAL A 149 -31.11 -24.90 -10.27
CA VAL A 149 -31.62 -23.53 -10.30
C VAL A 149 -30.40 -22.62 -10.41
N GLN A 150 -30.07 -22.20 -11.63
CA GLN A 150 -29.13 -21.12 -11.84
C GLN A 150 -29.81 -19.84 -11.37
N VAL A 151 -29.35 -19.31 -10.25
CA VAL A 151 -29.75 -17.99 -9.75
C VAL A 151 -29.23 -16.95 -10.75
N ASP A 152 -30.06 -15.97 -11.11
CA ASP A 152 -29.63 -14.84 -11.95
C ASP A 152 -28.40 -14.20 -11.30
N PRO A 153 -27.28 -14.00 -12.04
CA PRO A 153 -26.08 -13.37 -11.51
C PRO A 153 -26.31 -12.05 -10.76
N ARG A 154 -27.37 -11.30 -11.11
CA ARG A 154 -27.73 -10.03 -10.46
C ARG A 154 -28.35 -10.21 -9.07
N GLU A 155 -28.91 -11.38 -8.78
CA GLU A 155 -29.60 -11.67 -7.51
C GLU A 155 -28.72 -12.42 -6.50
N VAL A 156 -27.59 -12.97 -6.93
CA VAL A 156 -26.67 -13.77 -6.10
C VAL A 156 -26.27 -13.02 -4.82
N GLY A 157 -25.99 -11.71 -4.93
CA GLY A 157 -25.62 -10.88 -3.77
C GLY A 157 -26.75 -10.80 -2.74
N ARG A 158 -27.99 -10.59 -3.19
CA ARG A 158 -29.17 -10.49 -2.32
C ARG A 158 -29.46 -11.83 -1.63
N VAL A 159 -29.45 -12.93 -2.37
CA VAL A 159 -29.72 -14.28 -1.85
C VAL A 159 -28.63 -14.68 -0.84
N SER A 160 -27.37 -14.38 -1.13
CA SER A 160 -26.24 -14.65 -0.23
C SER A 160 -26.39 -13.91 1.12
N GLN A 161 -26.76 -12.62 1.09
CA GLN A 161 -26.97 -11.86 2.32
C GLN A 161 -28.18 -12.36 3.12
N PHE A 162 -29.26 -12.73 2.44
CA PHE A 162 -30.46 -13.27 3.10
C PHE A 162 -30.15 -14.58 3.85
N VAL A 163 -29.44 -15.51 3.21
CA VAL A 163 -29.04 -16.79 3.85
C VAL A 163 -28.09 -16.54 5.02
N LYS A 164 -27.10 -15.65 4.84
CA LYS A 164 -26.15 -15.29 5.90
C LYS A 164 -26.86 -14.73 7.13
N GLN A 165 -27.84 -13.84 6.94
CA GLN A 165 -28.64 -13.27 8.03
C GLN A 165 -29.52 -14.32 8.72
N GLY A 166 -30.13 -15.23 7.95
CA GLY A 166 -30.92 -16.33 8.50
C GLY A 166 -30.08 -17.29 9.35
N GLN A 167 -28.87 -17.60 8.90
CA GLN A 167 -27.95 -18.46 9.64
C GLN A 167 -27.45 -17.79 10.92
N ALA A 168 -27.08 -16.51 10.88
CA ALA A 168 -26.67 -15.76 12.06
C ALA A 168 -27.77 -15.68 13.14
N ARG A 169 -29.06 -15.63 12.74
CA ARG A 169 -30.19 -15.73 13.68
C ARG A 169 -30.35 -17.12 14.30
N ARG A 170 -29.98 -18.16 13.56
CA ARG A 170 -30.07 -19.56 14.02
C ARG A 170 -28.93 -19.92 14.96
N ASP A 171 -27.74 -19.39 14.71
CA ASP A 171 -26.53 -19.66 15.49
C ASP A 171 -26.38 -18.75 16.73
N GLY A 172 -27.11 -17.63 16.76
CA GLY A 172 -27.14 -16.70 17.89
C GLY A 172 -28.30 -16.90 18.87
N GLY A 173 -29.02 -18.03 18.77
CA GLY A 173 -30.10 -18.43 19.67
C GLY A 173 -29.66 -19.47 20.69
#